data_AF-A0A960H7I8-F1
#
_entry.id   AF-A0A960H7I8-F1
#
_cell.length_a   1.000
_cell.length_b   1.000
_cell.length_c   1.000
_cell.angle_alpha   90.00
_cell.angle_beta   90.00
_cell.angle_gamma   90.00
#
_symmetry.space_group_name_H-M   'P 1'
#
loop_
_entity.id
_entity.type
_entity.pdbx_description
1 polymer ?
#
loop_
_entity_poly.entity_id
_entity_poly.type
_entity_poly.pdbx_seq_one_letter_code
_entity_poly.pdbx_strand_id
1 'polypeptide(L)' 'MGQPHKGDRVLIQGRPLRPVWEDVHARAAAAGLPVSQYLADLLAIHVGRPDLVAKLGRDEEGLPLAM' A
#
# COMPACT_ATOMS: atom_id res chain seq x y z
N MET A 1 19.89 -10.00 12.29
CA MET A 1 19.24 -10.44 11.04
C MET A 1 18.71 -9.21 10.32
N GLY A 2 19.13 -8.98 9.07
CA GLY A 2 18.66 -7.83 8.29
C GLY A 2 17.21 -8.04 7.87
N GLN A 3 16.34 -7.10 8.21
CA GLN A 3 14.93 -7.12 7.82
C GLN A 3 14.85 -7.04 6.28
N PRO A 4 14.15 -7.95 5.58
CA PRO A 4 13.99 -7.84 4.14
C PRO A 4 13.30 -6.51 3.84
N HIS A 5 14.04 -5.61 3.20
CA HIS A 5 13.49 -4.35 2.72
C HIS A 5 12.43 -4.66 1.65
N LYS A 6 11.37 -3.87 1.58
CA LYS A 6 10.24 -4.09 0.64
C LYS A 6 10.61 -3.76 -0.83
N GLY A 7 11.84 -4.04 -1.25
CA GLY A 7 12.45 -3.58 -2.50
C GLY A 7 13.02 -2.15 -2.40
N ASP A 8 13.34 -1.59 -3.56
CA ASP A 8 13.84 -0.22 -3.71
C ASP A 8 12.74 0.80 -3.41
N ARG A 9 12.64 1.22 -2.13
CA ARG A 9 11.63 2.16 -1.64
C ARG A 9 12.29 3.25 -0.81
N VAL A 10 11.77 4.46 -0.94
CA VAL A 10 12.16 5.62 -0.12
C VAL A 10 11.08 5.95 0.91
N LEU A 11 11.49 6.50 2.06
CA LEU A 11 10.56 6.97 3.08
C LEU A 11 9.97 8.33 2.69
N ILE A 12 8.65 8.44 2.75
CA ILE A 12 7.93 9.72 2.67
C ILE A 12 7.27 9.97 4.03
N GLN A 13 7.53 11.12 4.62
CA GLN A 13 6.91 11.55 5.88
C GLN A 13 6.03 12.79 5.63
N GLY A 14 4.77 12.72 6.04
CA GLY A 14 3.82 13.82 6.01
C GLY A 14 3.17 14.06 7.37
N ARG A 15 2.55 15.23 7.55
CA ARG A 15 1.78 15.58 8.76
C ARG A 15 0.34 15.94 8.41
N PRO A 16 -0.48 14.96 7.97
CA PRO A 16 -1.88 15.24 7.67
C PRO A 16 -2.64 15.66 8.93
N LEU A 17 -3.74 16.39 8.74
CA LEU A 17 -4.68 16.67 9.84
C LEU A 17 -5.21 15.35 10.41
N ARG A 18 -5.52 15.34 11.72
CA ARG A 18 -6.01 14.13 12.42
C ARG A 18 -7.19 13.44 11.70
N PRO A 19 -8.22 14.16 11.21
CA PRO A 19 -9.33 13.49 10.51
C PRO A 19 -8.88 12.73 9.26
N VAL A 20 -7.91 13.26 8.52
CA VAL A 20 -7.35 12.60 7.34
C VAL A 20 -6.59 11.33 7.73
N TRP A 21 -5.85 11.37 8.84
CA TRP A 21 -5.16 10.19 9.38
C TRP A 21 -6.17 9.09 9.76
N GLU A 22 -7.26 9.45 10.44
CA GLU A 22 -8.32 8.52 10.85
C GLU A 22 -8.98 7.88 9.63
N ASP A 23 -9.35 8.67 8.63
CA ASP A 23 -9.96 8.19 7.39
C ASP A 23 -9.03 7.25 6.61
N VAL A 24 -7.74 7.57 6.53
CA VAL A 24 -6.73 6.70 5.90
C VAL A 24 -6.64 5.36 6.63
N HIS A 25 -6.61 5.37 7.96
CA HIS A 25 -6.57 4.15 8.77
C HIS A 25 -7.83 3.30 8.59
N ALA A 26 -9.01 3.92 8.59
CA ALA A 26 -10.28 3.23 8.36
C ALA A 26 -10.34 2.58 6.96
N ARG A 27 -9.93 3.30 5.92
CA ARG A 27 -9.91 2.78 4.55
C ARG A 27 -8.87 1.67 4.34
N ALA A 28 -7.70 1.78 4.96
CA ALA A 28 -6.69 0.73 4.93
C ALA A 28 -7.20 -0.55 5.60
N ALA A 29 -7.88 -0.42 6.75
CA ALA A 29 -8.50 -1.55 7.44
C ALA A 29 -9.61 -2.19 6.59
N ALA A 30 -10.47 -1.39 5.96
CA ALA A 30 -11.51 -1.88 5.05
C ALA A 30 -10.94 -2.62 3.83
N ALA A 31 -9.75 -2.21 3.35
CA ALA A 31 -9.02 -2.89 2.29
C ALA A 31 -8.22 -4.12 2.77
N GLY A 32 -8.20 -4.42 4.08
CA GLY A 32 -7.38 -5.51 4.64
C GLY A 32 -5.87 -5.27 4.54
N LEU A 33 -5.43 -4.01 4.44
CA LEU A 33 -4.03 -3.66 4.20
C LEU A 33 -3.38 -2.93 5.38
N PRO A 34 -2.08 -3.19 5.65
CA PRO A 34 -1.30 -2.30 6.50
C PRO A 34 -1.30 -0.89 5.91
N VAL A 35 -1.47 0.13 6.76
CA VAL A 35 -1.56 1.54 6.33
C VAL A 35 -0.39 1.98 5.46
N SER A 36 0.83 1.54 5.78
CA SER A 36 2.01 1.86 4.96
C SER A 36 1.94 1.28 3.55
N GLN A 37 1.32 0.11 3.37
CA GLN A 37 1.12 -0.47 2.04
C GLN A 37 -0.03 0.21 1.30
N TYR A 38 -1.13 0.49 2.00
CA TYR A 38 -2.27 1.24 1.46
C TYR A 38 -1.84 2.61 0.91
N LEU A 39 -1.07 3.38 1.69
CA LEU A 39 -0.56 4.67 1.27
C LEU A 39 0.45 4.58 0.12
N ALA A 40 1.31 3.57 0.10
CA ALA A 40 2.25 3.36 -1.00
C ALA A 40 1.51 3.07 -2.32
N ASP A 41 0.48 2.22 -2.28
CA ASP A 41 -0.33 1.89 -3.44
C ASP A 41 -1.18 3.11 -3.90
N LEU A 42 -1.77 3.85 -2.95
CA LEU A 42 -2.47 5.10 -3.26
C LEU A 42 -1.56 6.14 -3.91
N LEU A 43 -0.32 6.29 -3.42
CA LEU A 43 0.65 7.21 -4.02
C LEU A 43 0.99 6.80 -5.45
N ALA A 44 1.19 5.50 -5.70
CA ALA A 44 1.43 4.98 -7.04
C ALA A 44 0.27 5.33 -8.00
N ILE A 45 -0.98 5.12 -7.56
CA ILE A 45 -2.18 5.49 -8.33
C ILE A 45 -2.22 7.01 -8.56
N HIS A 46 -2.00 7.81 -7.51
CA HIS A 46 -2.07 9.26 -7.56
C HIS A 46 -1.11 9.88 -8.58
N VAL A 47 0.08 9.30 -8.74
CA VAL A 47 1.08 9.76 -9.72
C VAL A 47 0.96 9.08 -11.09
N GLY A 48 -0.12 8.34 -11.34
CA GLY A 48 -0.37 7.69 -12.63
C GLY A 48 0.50 6.45 -12.89
N ARG A 49 0.91 5.74 -11.85
CA ARG A 49 1.71 4.50 -11.90
C ARG A 49 0.98 3.30 -11.28
N PRO A 50 -0.22 2.92 -11.78
CA PRO A 50 -0.97 1.78 -11.25
C PRO A 50 -0.22 0.45 -11.42
N ASP A 51 0.73 0.36 -12.35
CA ASP A 51 1.63 -0.79 -12.55
C ASP A 51 2.48 -1.12 -11.32
N LEU A 52 2.71 -0.13 -10.44
CA LEU A 52 3.48 -0.28 -9.21
C LEU A 52 2.62 -0.64 -7.98
N VAL A 53 1.30 -0.70 -8.11
CA VAL A 53 0.39 -1.09 -7.02
C VAL A 53 0.64 -2.54 -6.63
N ALA A 54 0.94 -2.81 -5.37
CA ALA A 54 1.26 -4.15 -4.92
C ALA A 54 0.05 -4.95 -4.46
N LYS A 55 -0.91 -4.33 -3.77
CA LYS A 55 -2.05 -5.04 -3.15
C LYS A 55 -3.40 -4.36 -3.30
N LEU A 56 -3.47 -3.03 -3.24
CA LEU A 56 -4.74 -2.31 -3.26
C LEU A 56 -5.53 -2.58 -4.55
N GLY A 57 -6.75 -3.10 -4.41
CA GLY A 57 -7.63 -3.41 -5.55
C GLY A 57 -7.20 -4.64 -6.36
N ARG A 58 -6.21 -5.41 -5.90
CA ARG A 58 -5.94 -6.75 -6.42
C ARG A 58 -6.77 -7.73 -5.61
N ASP A 59 -7.81 -8.29 -6.23
CA ASP A 59 -8.39 -9.53 -5.71
C ASP A 59 -7.30 -10.61 -5.80
N GLU A 60 -7.17 -11.46 -4.77
CA GLU A 60 -6.26 -12.61 -4.80
C GLU A 60 -6.78 -13.67 -5.80
N GLU A 61 -7.00 -13.30 -7.06
CA GLU A 61 -7.13 -14.25 -8.16
C GLU A 61 -5.81 -15.02 -8.21
N GLY A 62 -5.88 -16.27 -7.74
CA GLY A 62 -4.76 -17.10 -7.38
C GLY A 62 -3.67 -17.08 -8.45
N LEU A 63 -2.44 -16.77 -8.03
CA LEU A 63 -1.31 -17.18 -8.84
C LEU A 63 -1.43 -18.69 -9.04
N PRO A 64 -1.38 -19.21 -10.28
CA PRO A 64 -1.26 -20.64 -10.48
C PRO A 64 0.01 -21.06 -9.74
N LEU A 65 -0.15 -21.91 -8.73
CA LEU A 65 0.97 -22.62 -8.15
C LEU A 65 1.66 -23.32 -9.32
N ALA A 66 2.84 -22.85 -9.69
CA ALA A 66 3.66 -23.53 -10.68
C ALA A 66 3.89 -24.96 -10.15
N MET A 67 3.33 -25.93 -10.86
CA MET A 67 3.57 -27.36 -10.71
C MET A 67 4.94 -27.72 -11.27
#